data_AF-A0A6I0DHW5-F1
#
_entry.id   AF-A0A6I0DHW5-F1
#
_cell.length_a   1.000
_cell.length_b   1.000
_cell.length_c   1.000
_cell.angle_alpha   90.00
_cell.angle_beta   90.00
_cell.angle_gamma   90.00
#
_symmetry.space_group_name_H-M   'P 1'
#
loop_
_entity.id
_entity.type
_entity.pdbx_description
1 polymer ?
#
loop_
_entity_poly.entity_id
_entity_poly.type
_entity_poly.pdbx_seq_one_letter_code
_entity_poly.pdbx_strand_id
1 'polypeptide(L)' 'MNEFGNKRRSSVEVYDTDSGLGGSFTVEIVEDVDADRVKVRVWYGRATPSGWECWHEWDGYRFIVRRDALRNKRQLALWK' A
#
# COMPACT_ATOMS: atom_id res chain seq x y z
N MET A 1 18.17 1.99 23.14
CA MET A 1 18.00 2.20 21.69
C MET A 1 17.84 0.80 21.11
N ASN A 2 16.68 0.33 20.67
CA ASN A 2 15.86 0.89 19.60
C ASN A 2 14.35 0.83 19.92
N GLU A 3 13.72 2.00 19.95
CA GLU A 3 12.27 2.20 20.11
C GLU A 3 11.52 2.05 18.78
N PHE A 4 11.64 0.90 18.10
CA PHE A 4 10.63 0.55 17.09
C PHE A 4 9.43 0.00 17.85
N GLY A 5 8.66 0.90 18.45
CA GLY A 5 7.26 0.66 18.72
C GLY A 5 6.64 0.28 17.38
N ASN A 6 6.60 -1.02 17.10
CA ASN A 6 5.89 -1.60 15.97
C ASN A 6 4.42 -1.39 16.28
N LYS A 7 3.96 -0.16 16.07
CA LYS A 7 2.58 0.26 16.24
C LYS A 7 1.82 -0.56 15.23
N ARG A 8 1.28 -1.70 15.66
CA ARG A 8 0.49 -2.60 14.83
C ARG A 8 -0.58 -1.73 14.17
N ARG A 9 -0.38 -1.40 12.90
CA ARG A 9 -1.30 -0.55 12.14
C ARG A 9 -2.55 -1.38 11.97
N SER A 10 -3.64 -0.99 12.63
CA SER A 10 -4.94 -1.65 12.48
C SER A 10 -5.57 -1.34 11.12
N SER A 11 -5.26 -0.16 10.56
CA SER A 11 -5.61 0.22 9.20
C SER A 11 -4.49 1.00 8.50
N VAL A 12 -4.54 0.98 7.18
CA VAL A 12 -3.66 1.76 6.29
C VAL A 12 -4.49 2.45 5.22
N GLU A 13 -4.13 3.68 4.90
CA GLU A 13 -4.73 4.40 3.79
C GLU A 13 -4.16 3.88 2.48
N VAL A 14 -5.03 3.37 1.62
CA VAL A 14 -4.67 2.81 0.33
C VAL A 14 -5.43 3.47 -0.79
N TYR A 15 -4.85 3.37 -1.97
CA TYR A 15 -5.33 3.89 -3.23
C TYR A 15 -5.30 2.77 -4.25
N ASP A 16 -6.15 2.83 -5.26
CA ASP A 16 -6.07 1.96 -6.41
C ASP A 16 -5.35 2.70 -7.55
N THR A 17 -4.42 2.03 -8.21
CA THR A 17 -3.74 2.51 -9.42
C THR A 17 -3.83 1.47 -10.51
N ASP A 18 -3.87 1.90 -11.76
CA ASP A 18 -3.86 0.97 -12.90
C ASP A 18 -2.56 0.16 -12.91
N SER A 19 -2.67 -1.17 -13.08
CA SER A 19 -1.51 -2.05 -13.14
C SER A 19 -0.88 -2.15 -14.52
N GLY A 20 -1.53 -1.61 -15.56
CA GLY A 20 -1.16 -1.77 -16.97
C GLY A 20 -1.39 -3.19 -17.52
N LEU A 21 -1.82 -4.13 -16.69
CA LEU A 21 -2.01 -5.55 -17.02
C LEU A 21 -3.49 -5.96 -17.04
N GLY A 22 -4.40 -4.99 -17.15
CA GLY A 22 -5.84 -5.22 -17.13
C GLY A 22 -6.44 -5.34 -15.73
N GLY A 23 -5.77 -4.82 -14.70
CA GLY A 23 -6.25 -4.78 -13.32
C GLY A 23 -5.82 -3.51 -12.58
N SER A 24 -6.07 -3.47 -11.28
CA SER A 24 -5.64 -2.35 -10.42
C SER A 24 -4.85 -2.89 -9.23
N PHE A 25 -3.77 -2.20 -8.89
CA PHE A 25 -3.03 -2.45 -7.67
C PHE A 25 -3.58 -1.58 -6.55
N THR A 26 -3.80 -2.19 -5.39
CA THR A 26 -4.01 -1.45 -4.15
C THR A 26 -2.65 -1.08 -3.56
N VAL A 27 -2.42 0.21 -3.33
CA VAL A 27 -1.12 0.75 -2.95
C VAL A 27 -1.24 1.76 -1.81
N GLU A 28 -0.25 1.83 -0.92
CA GLU A 28 -0.10 2.94 0.04
C GLU A 28 0.96 3.92 -0.46
N ILE A 29 0.80 5.21 -0.17
CA ILE A 29 1.86 6.21 -0.39
C ILE A 29 2.87 6.08 0.74
N VAL A 30 4.13 5.79 0.39
CA VAL A 30 5.22 5.67 1.38
C VAL A 30 6.10 6.91 1.43
N GLU A 31 6.17 7.68 0.34
CA GLU A 31 7.04 8.85 0.23
C GLU A 31 6.55 9.77 -0.90
N ASP A 32 6.59 11.09 -0.67
CA ASP A 32 6.40 12.10 -1.70
C ASP A 32 7.73 12.33 -2.43
N VAL A 33 7.75 12.11 -3.75
CA VAL A 33 8.96 12.29 -4.57
C VAL A 33 9.06 13.75 -5.01
N ASP A 34 7.94 14.31 -5.47
CA ASP A 34 7.80 15.69 -5.92
C ASP A 34 6.32 16.11 -5.89
N ALA A 35 5.99 17.31 -6.38
CA ALA A 35 4.64 17.86 -6.30
C ALA A 35 3.56 17.04 -7.03
N ASP A 36 3.94 16.25 -8.04
CA ASP A 36 3.01 15.45 -8.84
C ASP A 36 3.24 13.94 -8.66
N ARG A 37 4.40 13.51 -8.16
CA ARG A 37 4.76 12.09 -8.06
C ARG A 37 4.96 11.63 -6.63
N VAL A 38 4.47 10.42 -6.39
CA VAL A 38 4.57 9.74 -5.10
C VAL A 38 5.12 8.35 -5.31
N LYS A 39 5.91 7.89 -4.35
CA LYS A 39 6.36 6.52 -4.26
C LYS A 39 5.33 5.74 -3.48
N VAL A 40 4.92 4.62 -4.05
CA VAL A 40 3.87 3.78 -3.47
C VAL A 40 4.38 2.37 -3.21
N ARG A 41 3.79 1.69 -2.22
CA ARG A 41 4.00 0.28 -1.91
C ARG A 41 2.72 -0.49 -2.21
N VAL A 42 2.83 -1.56 -2.99
CA VAL A 42 1.73 -2.47 -3.28
C VAL A 42 1.37 -3.29 -2.05
N TRP A 43 0.07 -3.34 -1.77
CA TRP A 43 -0.55 -4.27 -0.84
C TRP A 43 -1.20 -5.38 -1.66
N TYR A 44 -0.58 -6.54 -1.66
CA TYR A 44 -1.10 -7.72 -2.36
C TYR A 44 -1.11 -8.92 -1.43
N GLY A 45 -2.30 -9.31 -1.02
CA GLY A 45 -2.44 -10.25 0.07
C GLY A 45 -3.80 -10.15 0.73
N ARG A 46 -3.91 -10.80 1.88
CA ARG A 46 -5.15 -10.84 2.65
C ARG A 46 -4.89 -10.43 4.10
N ALA A 47 -5.77 -9.57 4.63
CA ALA A 47 -5.81 -9.32 6.06
C ALA A 47 -6.29 -10.59 6.78
N THR A 48 -5.45 -11.15 7.65
CA THR A 48 -5.76 -12.33 8.46
C THR A 48 -5.78 -11.96 9.95
N PRO A 49 -6.41 -12.80 10.81
CA PRO A 49 -6.28 -12.71 12.26
C PRO A 49 -4.87 -13.02 12.79
N SER A 50 -3.84 -13.10 11.95
CA SER A 50 -2.43 -13.18 12.38
C SER A 50 -1.59 -12.03 11.81
N GLY A 51 -2.22 -11.14 11.02
CA GLY A 51 -1.59 -10.00 10.36
C GLY A 51 -1.86 -10.00 8.85
N TRP A 52 -1.05 -9.26 8.11
CA TRP A 52 -1.14 -9.25 6.65
C TRP A 52 -0.44 -10.46 6.07
N GLU A 53 -1.17 -11.31 5.35
CA GLU A 53 -0.60 -12.42 4.61
C GLU A 53 -0.26 -11.95 3.20
N CYS A 54 1.04 -11.71 2.96
CA CYS A 54 1.59 -11.35 1.66
C CYS A 54 1.38 -12.50 0.67
N TRP A 55 0.71 -12.23 -0.44
CA TRP A 55 0.60 -13.19 -1.53
C TRP A 55 1.66 -12.90 -2.58
N HIS A 56 2.53 -13.88 -2.85
CA HIS A 56 3.60 -13.79 -3.85
C HIS A 56 4.60 -12.64 -3.64
N GLU A 57 5.52 -12.48 -4.59
CA GLU A 57 6.56 -11.43 -4.65
C GLU A 57 6.04 -10.01 -4.89
N TRP A 58 4.74 -9.86 -5.12
CA TRP A 58 4.13 -8.57 -5.46
C TRP A 58 3.82 -7.73 -4.21
N ASP A 59 3.60 -8.35 -3.04
CA ASP A 59 3.45 -7.58 -1.81
C ASP A 59 4.74 -6.86 -1.46
N GLY A 60 4.63 -5.56 -1.17
CA GLY A 60 5.81 -4.77 -0.87
C GLY A 60 6.56 -4.27 -2.09
N TYR A 61 6.11 -4.57 -3.31
CA TYR A 61 6.64 -3.96 -4.52
C TYR A 61 6.47 -2.44 -4.46
N ARG A 62 7.51 -1.69 -4.82
CA ARG A 62 7.52 -0.23 -4.74
C ARG A 62 7.83 0.37 -6.10
N PHE A 63 7.04 1.37 -6.49
CA PHE A 63 7.24 2.11 -7.71
C PHE A 63 6.77 3.55 -7.55
N ILE A 64 7.13 4.40 -8.50
CA ILE A 64 6.73 5.81 -8.52
C ILE A 64 5.56 5.96 -9.47
N VAL A 65 4.52 6.65 -9.02
CA VAL A 65 3.31 6.92 -9.79
C VAL A 65 2.91 8.38 -9.64
N ARG A 66 2.19 8.90 -10.63
CA ARG A 66 1.59 10.22 -10.53
C ARG A 66 0.47 10.19 -9.48
N ARG A 67 0.43 11.19 -8.62
CA ARG A 67 -0.58 11.34 -7.58
C ARG A 67 -2.00 11.39 -8.17
N ASP A 68 -2.17 11.98 -9.35
CA ASP A 68 -3.45 12.01 -10.08
C ASP A 68 -3.91 10.64 -10.63
N ALA A 69 -2.98 9.69 -10.79
CA ALA A 69 -3.32 8.32 -11.19
C ALA A 69 -3.86 7.48 -10.02
N LEU A 70 -3.67 7.93 -8.78
CA LEU A 70 -4.22 7.29 -7.58
C LEU A 70 -5.71 7.57 -7.47
N ARG A 71 -6.52 6.52 -7.41
CA ARG A 71 -7.98 6.58 -7.34
C ARG A 71 -8.48 5.82 -6.11
N ASN A 72 -9.77 5.93 -5.82
CA ASN A 72 -10.46 5.14 -4.78
C ASN A 72 -9.74 5.12 -3.42
N LYS A 73 -9.48 6.30 -2.87
CA LYS A 73 -8.93 6.44 -1.52
C LYS A 73 -9.80 5.71 -0.49
N ARG A 74 -9.25 4.69 0.16
CA ARG A 74 -9.95 3.90 1.18
C ARG A 74 -9.02 3.49 2.32
N GLN A 75 -9.62 3.08 3.43
CA GLN A 75 -8.91 2.50 4.57
C GLN A 75 -8.94 0.98 4.45
N LEU A 76 -7.77 0.36 4.32
CA LEU A 76 -7.60 -1.09 4.36
C LEU A 76 -7.35 -1.51 5.80
N ALA A 77 -8.25 -2.30 6.37
CA ALA A 77 -8.03 -2.92 7.68
C ALA A 77 -7.00 -4.03 7.53
N LEU A 78 -5.89 -3.93 8.27
CA LEU A 78 -4.83 -4.96 8.29
C LEU A 78 -5.09 -6.02 9.36
N TRP A 79 -5.98 -5.70 10.30
CA TRP A 79 -6.37 -6.54 11.43
C TRP A 79 -7.81 -6.19 11.84
N LYS A 80 -8.58 -7.16 12.33
CA LYS A 80 -9.88 -6.94 12.97
C LYS A 80 -9.78 -7.12 14.47
#